data_AF-A0A166J6Q7-F1
#
_entry.id   AF-A0A166J6Q7-F1
#
_cell.length_a   1.000
_cell.length_b   1.000
_cell.length_c   1.000
_cell.angle_alpha   90.00
_cell.angle_beta   90.00
_cell.angle_gamma   90.00
#
_symmetry.space_group_name_H-M   'P 1'
#
loop_
_entity.id
_entity.type
_entity.pdbx_description
1 polymer ?
#
loop_
_entity_poly.entity_id
_entity_poly.type
_entity_poly.pdbx_seq_one_letter_code
_entity_poly.pdbx_strand_id
1 'polypeptide(L)'
;MESYSTVVCIGAGISGICLGAQLQRQLRSTDIHIYDRNPDLGGTWWSNKYPGVACDVPTPLYSFSFEQNPSWSRFMASGDEIHAYIKAVAYKYDLPSRMTFNTECEGAEWDEQTEQWTVYLRHVQSGRTSVHRCKLFIAAAGILVDPKDFKVPGLESFKGSVVHTARWDISLDLSDKNVVVIGNGCSATQFIPAVVSKVRSLTQFIQDPQWLVERRPFPYTPQLRWCLKNVPLLLRFQRIMLFKFYEENWPLFYLNEKGQKARAQLAAACTQWRLKAAPEKYREILAPPFDVACKRRIIDTDYFKALHEPKVNLVQEKIQEVGEHTVRSESAEYPADVIVLAHGFEVLKTLGKMRIKGRTQTIDEHWKEFGGPEAYNTTALHGFPNFGIVWGPNAVTGHNSAIFTIENAVNYILKVYKPVTEGEATTVEVKAQAEKDEVLSMQRDLKERVWAGCKSWYNTDSGWNGSTYPWSQVYFWWRSIFPKWDDWEIKQVKGATKSKKASTRTLHASIVTLGISGILINRANPLWWCNVQKQIRLLRA
;
A
#
# COMPACT_ATOMS: atom_id res chain seq x y z
N MET A 1 -22.11 -14.92 22.11
CA MET A 1 -22.86 -13.65 22.03
C MET A 1 -22.85 -13.24 20.58
N GLU A 2 -24.03 -12.91 20.07
CA GLU A 2 -24.25 -12.49 18.71
C GLU A 2 -24.49 -10.98 18.71
N SER A 3 -23.79 -10.24 17.85
CA SER A 3 -23.93 -8.79 17.71
C SER A 3 -24.27 -8.43 16.27
N TYR A 4 -24.76 -7.21 16.05
CA TYR A 4 -25.16 -6.73 14.72
C TYR A 4 -24.70 -5.30 14.48
N SER A 5 -24.31 -5.00 13.24
CA SER A 5 -24.07 -3.66 12.71
C SER A 5 -24.33 -3.66 11.21
N THR A 6 -24.71 -2.52 10.62
CA THR A 6 -24.90 -2.44 9.16
C THR A 6 -23.60 -2.79 8.42
N VAL A 7 -22.46 -2.30 8.91
CA VAL A 7 -21.14 -2.54 8.32
C VAL A 7 -20.23 -3.23 9.34
N VAL A 8 -19.58 -4.33 8.95
CA VAL A 8 -18.42 -4.87 9.68
C VAL A 8 -17.18 -4.67 8.82
N CYS A 9 -16.11 -4.19 9.44
CA CYS A 9 -14.82 -4.01 8.81
C CYS A 9 -13.72 -4.78 9.55
N ILE A 10 -12.88 -5.49 8.80
CA ILE A 10 -11.72 -6.20 9.36
C ILE A 10 -10.45 -5.43 9.05
N GLY A 11 -9.81 -4.87 10.09
CA GLY A 11 -8.57 -4.11 10.04
C GLY A 11 -8.74 -2.67 10.52
N ALA A 12 -8.12 -2.32 11.65
CA ALA A 12 -8.04 -0.96 12.20
C ALA A 12 -6.79 -0.20 11.73
N GLY A 13 -6.34 -0.48 10.50
CA GLY A 13 -5.30 0.29 9.81
C GLY A 13 -5.83 1.54 9.10
N ILE A 14 -4.99 2.15 8.26
CA ILE A 14 -5.37 3.32 7.43
C ILE A 14 -6.67 3.04 6.64
N SER A 15 -6.81 1.84 6.07
CA SER A 15 -7.99 1.44 5.30
C SER A 15 -9.29 1.46 6.12
N GLY A 16 -9.34 0.82 7.29
CA GLY A 16 -10.53 0.82 8.14
C GLY A 16 -10.84 2.19 8.74
N ILE A 17 -9.81 2.96 9.07
CA ILE A 17 -9.98 4.35 9.56
C ILE A 17 -10.54 5.24 8.46
N CYS A 18 -10.05 5.09 7.23
CA CYS A 18 -10.60 5.79 6.07
C CYS A 18 -12.07 5.45 5.84
N LEU A 19 -12.41 4.16 5.87
CA LEU A 19 -13.78 3.69 5.71
C LEU A 19 -14.71 4.27 6.78
N GLY A 20 -14.34 4.14 8.06
CA GLY A 20 -15.13 4.67 9.16
C GLY A 20 -15.34 6.18 9.08
N ALA A 21 -14.26 6.95 8.84
CA ALA A 21 -14.35 8.39 8.71
C ALA A 21 -15.20 8.82 7.49
N GLN A 22 -15.03 8.18 6.33
CA GLN A 22 -15.78 8.53 5.13
C GLN A 22 -17.25 8.10 5.21
N LEU A 23 -17.57 6.99 5.89
CA LEU A 23 -18.95 6.58 6.16
C LEU A 23 -19.71 7.69 6.88
N GLN A 24 -19.10 8.27 7.93
CA GLN A 24 -19.69 9.40 8.67
C GLN A 24 -19.79 10.66 7.82
N ARG A 25 -18.72 10.99 7.05
CA ARG A 25 -18.67 12.23 6.26
C ARG A 25 -19.62 12.22 5.06
N GLN A 26 -19.73 11.08 4.37
CA GLN A 26 -20.45 10.97 3.09
C GLN A 26 -21.89 10.49 3.28
N LEU A 27 -22.11 9.52 4.17
CA LEU A 27 -23.41 8.88 4.35
C LEU A 27 -24.07 9.24 5.70
N ARG A 28 -23.41 10.05 6.54
CA ARG A 28 -23.91 10.44 7.88
C ARG A 28 -24.26 9.25 8.77
N SER A 29 -23.68 8.08 8.47
CA SER A 29 -23.86 6.86 9.24
C SER A 29 -22.65 6.62 10.13
N THR A 30 -22.93 6.12 11.33
CA THR A 30 -21.89 5.66 12.25
C THR A 30 -21.97 4.14 12.49
N ASP A 31 -22.94 3.45 11.86
CA ASP A 31 -23.23 2.03 12.10
C ASP A 31 -22.21 1.11 11.40
N ILE A 32 -21.01 1.09 11.97
CA ILE A 32 -19.88 0.27 11.60
C ILE A 32 -19.22 -0.29 12.86
N HIS A 33 -18.79 -1.54 12.79
CA HIS A 33 -17.91 -2.14 13.79
C HIS A 33 -16.60 -2.60 13.15
N ILE A 34 -15.47 -2.22 13.73
CA ILE A 34 -14.14 -2.51 13.20
C ILE A 34 -13.42 -3.50 14.13
N TYR A 35 -12.93 -4.61 13.60
CA TYR A 35 -12.13 -5.57 14.36
C TYR A 35 -10.67 -5.56 13.93
N ASP A 36 -9.75 -5.70 14.89
CA ASP A 36 -8.33 -5.89 14.60
C ASP A 36 -7.71 -6.91 15.58
N ARG A 37 -6.82 -7.76 15.06
CA ARG A 37 -6.09 -8.75 15.86
C ARG A 37 -5.03 -8.10 16.75
N ASN A 38 -4.55 -6.92 16.38
CA ASN A 38 -3.60 -6.17 17.19
C ASN A 38 -4.32 -5.52 18.39
N PRO A 39 -3.61 -5.24 19.49
CA PRO A 39 -4.15 -4.61 20.68
C PRO A 39 -4.50 -3.12 20.52
N ASP A 40 -4.14 -2.49 19.40
CA ASP A 40 -4.38 -1.06 19.16
C ASP A 40 -4.40 -0.77 17.64
N LEU A 41 -4.96 0.39 17.27
CA LEU A 41 -5.14 0.80 15.88
C LEU A 41 -3.84 1.28 15.23
N GLY A 42 -3.81 1.28 13.91
CA GLY A 42 -2.72 1.85 13.09
C GLY A 42 -2.15 0.91 12.03
N GLY A 43 -2.49 -0.38 12.08
CA GLY A 43 -2.10 -1.38 11.08
C GLY A 43 -0.58 -1.44 10.90
N THR A 44 -0.08 -1.17 9.69
CA THR A 44 1.36 -1.13 9.37
C THR A 44 2.16 -0.27 10.34
N TRP A 45 1.65 0.90 10.72
CA TRP A 45 2.36 1.87 11.56
C TRP A 45 2.27 1.55 13.05
N TRP A 46 1.33 0.69 13.45
CA TRP A 46 1.36 0.07 14.78
C TRP A 46 2.34 -1.12 14.79
N SER A 47 2.35 -1.94 13.73
CA SER A 47 3.10 -3.21 13.71
C SER A 47 4.61 -3.03 13.51
N ASN A 48 5.01 -2.08 12.65
CA ASN A 48 6.41 -1.88 12.29
C ASN A 48 7.02 -0.82 13.20
N LYS A 49 7.75 -1.27 14.23
CA LYS A 49 8.40 -0.41 15.23
C LYS A 49 9.93 -0.48 15.23
N TYR A 50 10.51 -1.09 14.19
CA TYR A 50 11.96 -1.23 14.10
C TYR A 50 12.63 0.16 13.98
N PRO A 51 13.86 0.34 14.51
CA PRO A 51 14.60 1.58 14.41
C PRO A 51 14.72 2.08 12.96
N GLY A 52 14.44 3.36 12.74
CA GLY A 52 14.56 3.99 11.42
C GLY A 52 13.33 3.86 10.51
N VAL A 53 12.28 3.14 10.93
CA VAL A 53 11.04 2.98 10.14
C VAL A 53 10.46 4.33 9.70
N ALA A 54 10.26 4.49 8.41
CA ALA A 54 9.74 5.72 7.80
C ALA A 54 8.99 5.45 6.49
N CYS A 55 8.21 6.44 6.04
CA CYS A 55 7.54 6.36 4.74
C CYS A 55 8.42 6.89 3.61
N ASP A 56 8.42 6.18 2.49
CA ASP A 56 9.10 6.60 1.24
C ASP A 56 8.26 7.60 0.41
N VAL A 57 7.03 7.90 0.84
CA VAL A 57 6.14 8.87 0.20
C VAL A 57 6.06 10.12 1.06
N PRO A 58 6.16 11.33 0.49
CA PRO A 58 6.03 12.57 1.23
C PRO A 58 4.72 12.65 2.02
N THR A 59 4.79 13.08 3.27
CA THR A 59 3.65 13.08 4.20
C THR A 59 2.45 13.93 3.78
N PRO A 60 2.57 15.02 2.99
CA PRO A 60 1.38 15.70 2.45
C PRO A 60 0.60 14.82 1.47
N LEU A 61 1.27 13.89 0.78
CA LEU A 61 0.64 12.91 -0.11
C LEU A 61 0.32 11.59 0.62
N TYR A 62 1.10 11.21 1.63
CA TYR A 62 0.86 10.11 2.55
C TYR A 62 0.06 10.56 3.78
N SER A 63 -1.05 11.26 3.52
CA SER A 63 -2.09 11.61 4.50
C SER A 63 -3.45 11.58 3.82
N PHE A 64 -4.54 11.56 4.60
CA PHE A 64 -5.89 11.63 4.06
C PHE A 64 -6.15 13.01 3.42
N SER A 65 -6.73 13.03 2.22
CA SER A 65 -7.09 14.27 1.52
C SER A 65 -8.11 15.10 2.30
N PHE A 66 -8.92 14.44 3.12
CA PHE A 66 -9.95 15.06 3.96
C PHE A 66 -9.45 15.47 5.36
N GLU A 67 -8.23 15.07 5.75
CA GLU A 67 -7.56 15.43 7.02
C GLU A 67 -6.07 15.74 6.78
N GLN A 68 -5.78 16.82 6.07
CA GLN A 68 -4.39 17.25 5.86
C GLN A 68 -3.78 17.78 7.16
N ASN A 69 -2.52 17.41 7.44
CA ASN A 69 -1.81 17.82 8.65
C ASN A 69 -0.75 18.91 8.32
N PRO A 70 -0.93 20.16 8.79
CA PRO A 70 0.09 21.22 8.62
C PRO A 70 1.29 21.08 9.55
N SER A 71 1.21 20.20 10.55
CA SER A 71 2.16 20.12 11.66
C SER A 71 3.19 19.00 11.50
N TRP A 72 3.35 18.45 10.29
CA TRP A 72 4.42 17.48 10.04
C TRP A 72 5.78 18.08 10.44
N SER A 73 6.61 17.29 11.10
CA SER A 73 7.93 17.72 11.55
C SER A 73 8.92 17.78 10.37
N ARG A 74 8.72 16.90 9.39
CA ARG A 74 9.56 16.72 8.19
C ARG A 74 8.71 16.25 7.00
N PHE A 75 9.25 16.46 5.80
CA PHE A 75 8.61 16.10 4.53
C PHE A 75 8.41 14.58 4.35
N MET A 76 9.32 13.78 4.90
CA MET A 76 9.20 12.33 5.04
C MET A 76 9.28 12.02 6.53
N ALA A 77 8.13 11.75 7.15
CA ALA A 77 8.02 11.51 8.59
C ALA A 77 8.43 10.09 8.98
N SER A 78 8.79 9.93 10.26
CA SER A 78 9.00 8.62 10.88
C SER A 78 7.68 7.87 11.06
N GLY A 79 7.77 6.56 11.26
CA GLY A 79 6.61 5.73 11.53
C GLY A 79 5.79 6.20 12.74
N ASP A 80 6.44 6.60 13.83
CA ASP A 80 5.75 7.09 15.04
C ASP A 80 4.88 8.32 14.78
N GLU A 81 5.37 9.26 13.96
CA GLU A 81 4.65 10.49 13.65
C GLU A 81 3.45 10.20 12.74
N ILE A 82 3.61 9.26 11.79
CA ILE A 82 2.51 8.79 10.94
C ILE A 82 1.47 8.04 11.79
N HIS A 83 1.91 7.20 12.74
CA HIS A 83 1.02 6.51 13.67
C HIS A 83 0.23 7.49 14.53
N ALA A 84 0.89 8.51 15.07
CA ALA A 84 0.25 9.58 15.83
C ALA A 84 -0.79 10.34 15.00
N TYR A 85 -0.49 10.67 13.75
CA TYR A 85 -1.44 11.29 12.83
C TYR A 85 -2.67 10.41 12.59
N ILE A 86 -2.47 9.13 12.29
CA ILE A 86 -3.57 8.18 12.03
C ILE A 86 -4.45 8.00 13.28
N LYS A 87 -3.83 7.93 14.47
CA LYS A 87 -4.55 7.95 15.75
C LYS A 87 -5.38 9.21 15.91
N ALA A 88 -4.81 10.39 15.71
CA ALA A 88 -5.53 11.66 15.82
C ALA A 88 -6.76 11.69 14.90
N VAL A 89 -6.65 11.17 13.67
CA VAL A 89 -7.80 11.04 12.76
C VAL A 89 -8.84 10.08 13.32
N ALA A 90 -8.44 8.88 13.78
CA ALA A 90 -9.39 7.91 14.34
C ALA A 90 -10.18 8.48 15.53
N TYR A 91 -9.52 9.19 16.45
CA TYR A 91 -10.16 9.85 17.58
C TYR A 91 -11.08 11.00 17.15
N LYS A 92 -10.70 11.79 16.12
CA LYS A 92 -11.54 12.88 15.60
C LYS A 92 -12.91 12.39 15.09
N TYR A 93 -12.97 11.17 14.57
CA TYR A 93 -14.21 10.54 14.08
C TYR A 93 -14.82 9.57 15.09
N ASP A 94 -14.37 9.56 16.35
CA ASP A 94 -14.83 8.63 17.40
C ASP A 94 -14.88 7.17 16.92
N LEU A 95 -13.87 6.74 16.18
CA LEU A 95 -13.80 5.35 15.71
C LEU A 95 -13.39 4.35 16.81
N PRO A 96 -12.53 4.70 17.79
CA PRO A 96 -12.16 3.77 18.86
C PRO A 96 -13.36 3.22 19.65
N SER A 97 -14.45 3.98 19.79
CA SER A 97 -15.68 3.52 20.46
C SER A 97 -16.39 2.37 19.72
N ARG A 98 -16.02 2.14 18.46
CA ARG A 98 -16.58 1.13 17.54
C ARG A 98 -15.53 0.11 17.07
N MET A 99 -14.37 0.11 17.74
CA MET A 99 -13.29 -0.81 17.46
C MET A 99 -13.23 -1.90 18.54
N THR A 100 -12.91 -3.12 18.14
CA THR A 100 -12.56 -4.19 19.07
C THR A 100 -11.22 -4.79 18.68
N PHE A 101 -10.27 -4.64 19.58
CA PHE A 101 -8.89 -5.08 19.43
C PHE A 101 -8.69 -6.51 19.96
N ASN A 102 -7.49 -7.05 19.78
CA ASN A 102 -7.15 -8.42 20.18
C ASN A 102 -8.16 -9.45 19.65
N THR A 103 -8.77 -9.19 18.50
CA THR A 103 -9.84 -10.01 17.93
C THR A 103 -9.53 -10.32 16.49
N GLU A 104 -9.21 -11.58 16.23
CA GLU A 104 -8.93 -12.10 14.89
C GLU A 104 -10.24 -12.52 14.22
N CYS A 105 -10.40 -12.16 12.95
CA CYS A 105 -11.47 -12.70 12.10
C CYS A 105 -10.99 -14.03 11.53
N GLU A 106 -11.71 -15.11 11.82
CA GLU A 106 -11.40 -16.44 11.25
C GLU A 106 -12.04 -16.62 9.87
N GLY A 107 -13.11 -15.88 9.58
CA GLY A 107 -13.81 -15.95 8.31
C GLY A 107 -15.17 -15.27 8.34
N ALA A 108 -15.87 -15.32 7.21
CA ALA A 108 -17.24 -14.83 7.09
C ALA A 108 -18.01 -15.68 6.07
N GLU A 109 -19.31 -15.84 6.29
CA GLU A 109 -20.19 -16.61 5.39
C GLU A 109 -21.44 -15.80 5.05
N TRP A 110 -21.76 -15.73 3.76
CA TRP A 110 -23.00 -15.13 3.27
C TRP A 110 -24.17 -16.07 3.49
N ASP A 111 -25.26 -15.55 4.05
CA ASP A 111 -26.52 -16.26 4.22
C ASP A 111 -27.57 -15.68 3.27
N GLU A 112 -28.01 -16.53 2.33
CA GLU A 112 -28.99 -16.17 1.31
C GLU A 112 -30.40 -15.94 1.86
N GLN A 113 -30.75 -16.60 2.97
CA GLN A 113 -32.08 -16.46 3.56
C GLN A 113 -32.24 -15.11 4.26
N THR A 114 -31.17 -14.66 4.94
CA THR A 114 -31.16 -13.41 5.70
C THR A 114 -30.57 -12.22 4.94
N GLU A 115 -29.93 -12.48 3.79
CA GLU A 115 -29.21 -11.50 2.96
C GLU A 115 -28.16 -10.73 3.78
N GLN A 116 -27.42 -11.47 4.63
CA GLN A 116 -26.45 -10.94 5.57
C GLN A 116 -25.19 -11.80 5.62
N TRP A 117 -24.10 -11.18 6.03
CA TRP A 117 -22.86 -11.85 6.39
C TRP A 117 -22.87 -12.25 7.85
N THR A 118 -22.42 -13.47 8.14
CA THR A 118 -22.07 -13.94 9.47
C THR A 118 -20.56 -13.96 9.61
N VAL A 119 -20.00 -13.12 10.48
CA VAL A 119 -18.55 -12.96 10.70
C VAL A 119 -18.12 -13.71 11.95
N TYR A 120 -17.13 -14.59 11.80
CA TYR A 120 -16.61 -15.43 12.88
C TYR A 120 -15.34 -14.81 13.48
N LEU A 121 -15.37 -14.60 14.78
CA LEU A 121 -14.35 -13.84 15.50
C LEU A 121 -13.79 -14.66 16.64
N ARG A 122 -12.49 -14.54 16.87
CA ARG A 122 -11.76 -15.18 17.96
C ARG A 122 -10.88 -14.17 18.68
N HIS A 123 -11.05 -14.06 20.00
CA HIS A 123 -10.16 -13.26 20.81
C HIS A 123 -8.77 -13.91 20.88
N VAL A 124 -7.72 -13.15 20.56
CA VAL A 124 -6.35 -13.64 20.33
C VAL A 124 -5.75 -14.31 21.56
N GLN A 125 -5.97 -13.76 22.76
CA GLN A 125 -5.37 -14.30 24.00
C GLN A 125 -6.21 -15.41 24.64
N SER A 126 -7.50 -15.15 24.90
CA SER A 126 -8.40 -16.10 25.57
C SER A 126 -8.92 -17.24 24.68
N GLY A 127 -8.80 -17.14 23.36
CA GLY A 127 -9.38 -18.09 22.41
C GLY A 127 -10.92 -18.06 22.35
N ARG A 128 -11.57 -17.16 23.10
CA ARG A 128 -13.03 -17.03 23.11
C ARG A 128 -13.54 -16.66 21.72
N THR A 129 -14.53 -17.40 21.25
CA THR A 129 -15.18 -17.14 19.97
C THR A 129 -16.48 -16.34 20.13
N SER A 130 -16.81 -15.58 19.09
CA SER A 130 -18.04 -14.81 18.97
C SER A 130 -18.44 -14.64 17.51
N VAL A 131 -19.69 -14.24 17.28
CA VAL A 131 -20.24 -14.03 15.95
C VAL A 131 -20.80 -12.63 15.84
N HIS A 132 -20.55 -11.96 14.71
CA HIS A 132 -21.13 -10.66 14.39
C HIS A 132 -21.83 -10.73 13.03
N ARG A 133 -23.13 -10.40 12.96
CA ARG A 133 -23.90 -10.33 11.72
C ARG A 133 -23.90 -8.92 11.12
N CYS A 134 -23.83 -8.81 9.81
CA CYS A 134 -23.90 -7.51 9.14
C CYS A 134 -24.48 -7.58 7.74
N LYS A 135 -24.95 -6.43 7.22
CA LYS A 135 -25.36 -6.34 5.81
C LYS A 135 -24.15 -6.24 4.89
N LEU A 136 -23.18 -5.39 5.25
CA LEU A 136 -21.97 -5.14 4.46
C LEU A 136 -20.73 -5.63 5.20
N PHE A 137 -19.96 -6.50 4.56
CA PHE A 137 -18.70 -7.00 5.08
C PHE A 137 -17.53 -6.42 4.29
N ILE A 138 -16.66 -5.66 4.96
CA ILE A 138 -15.55 -4.95 4.30
C ILE A 138 -14.20 -5.45 4.82
N ALA A 139 -13.41 -6.09 3.97
CA ALA A 139 -12.06 -6.51 4.28
C ALA A 139 -11.08 -5.35 4.06
N ALA A 140 -10.48 -4.84 5.15
CA ALA A 140 -9.48 -3.78 5.17
C ALA A 140 -8.15 -4.27 5.78
N ALA A 141 -7.85 -5.56 5.61
CA ALA A 141 -6.77 -6.27 6.30
C ALA A 141 -5.36 -5.85 5.86
N GLY A 142 -5.22 -5.23 4.68
CA GLY A 142 -3.94 -4.87 4.08
C GLY A 142 -3.21 -6.07 3.45
N ILE A 143 -2.10 -5.79 2.76
CA ILE A 143 -1.37 -6.80 1.95
C ILE A 143 0.07 -7.09 2.45
N LEU A 144 0.61 -6.30 3.37
CA LEU A 144 1.96 -6.45 3.92
C LEU A 144 1.88 -6.69 5.43
N VAL A 145 1.31 -7.82 5.83
CA VAL A 145 0.89 -8.06 7.22
C VAL A 145 1.65 -9.21 7.88
N ASP A 146 1.71 -10.35 7.21
CA ASP A 146 2.35 -11.57 7.72
C ASP A 146 3.76 -11.71 7.14
N PRO A 147 4.80 -11.72 7.99
CA PRO A 147 6.17 -11.98 7.56
C PRO A 147 6.31 -13.31 6.81
N LYS A 148 7.27 -13.38 5.89
CA LYS A 148 7.65 -14.68 5.33
C LYS A 148 8.31 -15.53 6.41
N ASP A 149 8.04 -16.84 6.37
CA ASP A 149 8.76 -17.78 7.22
C ASP A 149 10.27 -17.74 6.90
N PHE A 150 11.10 -17.81 7.94
CA PHE A 150 12.53 -17.98 7.80
C PHE A 150 12.91 -19.36 8.33
N LYS A 151 13.29 -20.25 7.42
CA LYS A 151 13.68 -21.63 7.72
C LYS A 151 15.09 -21.87 7.21
N VAL A 152 16.00 -22.10 8.13
CA VAL A 152 17.41 -22.41 7.87
C VAL A 152 17.84 -23.46 8.90
N PRO A 153 18.64 -24.47 8.54
CA PRO A 153 19.15 -25.47 9.47
C PRO A 153 19.81 -24.84 10.70
N GLY A 154 19.54 -25.38 11.89
CA GLY A 154 20.16 -24.98 13.16
C GLY A 154 19.57 -23.72 13.80
N LEU A 155 18.61 -23.04 13.16
CA LEU A 155 17.97 -21.84 13.70
C LEU A 155 17.32 -22.07 15.07
N GLU A 156 16.76 -23.25 15.30
CA GLU A 156 16.17 -23.69 16.57
C GLU A 156 17.18 -23.81 17.73
N SER A 157 18.47 -23.95 17.40
CA SER A 157 19.56 -24.05 18.38
C SER A 157 20.21 -22.71 18.73
N PHE A 158 19.89 -21.65 17.96
CA PHE A 158 20.44 -20.31 18.17
C PHE A 158 20.09 -19.78 19.56
N LYS A 159 21.11 -19.35 20.31
CA LYS A 159 20.97 -18.86 21.69
C LYS A 159 20.67 -17.35 21.75
N GLY A 160 20.85 -16.64 20.65
CA GLY A 160 20.56 -15.22 20.52
C GLY A 160 19.09 -14.92 20.19
N SER A 161 18.80 -13.65 19.93
CA SER A 161 17.45 -13.21 19.55
C SER A 161 17.23 -13.27 18.04
N VAL A 162 16.13 -13.85 17.59
CA VAL A 162 15.68 -13.79 16.19
C VAL A 162 14.44 -12.92 16.11
N VAL A 163 14.49 -11.82 15.36
CA VAL A 163 13.40 -10.85 15.29
C VAL A 163 13.12 -10.45 13.85
N HIS A 164 11.84 -10.48 13.46
CA HIS A 164 11.42 -9.89 12.19
C HIS A 164 11.10 -8.41 12.37
N THR A 165 11.49 -7.57 11.41
CA THR A 165 11.27 -6.11 11.44
C THR A 165 9.80 -5.72 11.69
N ALA A 166 8.85 -6.49 11.15
CA ALA A 166 7.40 -6.29 11.36
C ALA A 166 6.84 -6.84 12.70
N ARG A 167 7.67 -7.45 13.54
CA ARG A 167 7.33 -7.98 14.88
C ARG A 167 8.38 -7.53 15.89
N TRP A 168 8.85 -6.29 15.72
CA TRP A 168 9.95 -5.74 16.49
C TRP A 168 9.63 -5.68 17.98
N ASP A 169 10.55 -6.20 18.79
CA ASP A 169 10.53 -6.03 20.24
C ASP A 169 11.27 -4.74 20.61
N ILE A 170 10.54 -3.78 21.16
CA ILE A 170 11.09 -2.48 21.58
C ILE A 170 12.07 -2.59 22.77
N SER A 171 12.05 -3.72 23.49
CA SER A 171 12.97 -3.97 24.61
C SER A 171 14.32 -4.57 24.18
N LEU A 172 14.47 -4.94 22.91
CA LEU A 172 15.70 -5.54 22.38
C LEU A 172 16.84 -4.51 22.35
N ASP A 173 17.85 -4.73 23.18
CA ASP A 173 19.08 -3.94 23.17
C ASP A 173 20.11 -4.50 22.18
N LEU A 174 20.54 -3.65 21.26
CA LEU A 174 21.54 -3.97 20.24
C LEU A 174 22.94 -3.43 20.59
N SER A 175 23.08 -2.76 21.74
CA SER A 175 24.32 -2.14 22.17
C SER A 175 25.42 -3.18 22.35
N ASP A 176 26.55 -2.98 21.68
CA ASP A 176 27.71 -3.88 21.71
C ASP A 176 27.39 -5.35 21.34
N LYS A 177 26.36 -5.58 20.50
CA LYS A 177 26.00 -6.89 19.95
C LYS A 177 26.54 -7.10 18.54
N ASN A 178 26.82 -8.35 18.17
CA ASN A 178 27.02 -8.78 16.79
C ASN A 178 25.65 -9.01 16.14
N VAL A 179 25.31 -8.22 15.14
CA VAL A 179 23.98 -8.24 14.52
C VAL A 179 24.08 -8.77 13.09
N VAL A 180 23.33 -9.82 12.79
CA VAL A 180 23.15 -10.32 11.42
C VAL A 180 21.82 -9.81 10.86
N VAL A 181 21.84 -9.17 9.69
CA VAL A 181 20.64 -8.68 9.01
C VAL A 181 20.41 -9.47 7.73
N ILE A 182 19.21 -10.01 7.53
CA ILE A 182 18.86 -10.80 6.35
C ILE A 182 17.91 -10.00 5.45
N GLY A 183 18.39 -9.68 4.25
CA GLY A 183 17.67 -8.90 3.25
C GLY A 183 18.19 -7.47 3.08
N ASN A 184 17.78 -6.85 1.96
CA ASN A 184 18.16 -5.48 1.57
C ASN A 184 16.96 -4.69 0.99
N GLY A 185 15.74 -5.07 1.37
CA GLY A 185 14.55 -4.28 1.06
C GLY A 185 14.48 -2.99 1.88
N CYS A 186 13.38 -2.24 1.74
CA CYS A 186 13.18 -0.95 2.44
C CYS A 186 13.45 -1.05 3.95
N SER A 187 13.02 -2.13 4.61
CA SER A 187 13.20 -2.32 6.05
C SER A 187 14.67 -2.38 6.45
N ALA A 188 15.50 -3.13 5.72
CA ALA A 188 16.93 -3.25 6.01
C ALA A 188 17.66 -1.92 5.76
N THR A 189 17.35 -1.24 4.65
CA THR A 189 18.01 0.02 4.30
C THR A 189 17.68 1.16 5.25
N GLN A 190 16.52 1.11 5.92
CA GLN A 190 16.14 2.04 6.99
C GLN A 190 16.73 1.63 8.35
N PHE A 191 16.74 0.32 8.64
CA PHE A 191 17.21 -0.22 9.93
C PHE A 191 18.71 -0.04 10.13
N ILE A 192 19.52 -0.43 9.15
CA ILE A 192 20.99 -0.48 9.28
C ILE A 192 21.57 0.89 9.67
N PRO A 193 21.25 2.01 8.98
CA PRO A 193 21.74 3.33 9.37
C PRO A 193 21.31 3.76 10.76
N ALA A 194 20.14 3.32 11.23
CA ALA A 194 19.61 3.70 12.53
C ALA A 194 20.30 2.98 13.71
N VAL A 195 20.96 1.85 13.46
CA VAL A 195 21.55 1.01 14.52
C VAL A 195 23.06 0.84 14.42
N VAL A 196 23.67 1.10 13.25
CA VAL A 196 25.08 0.81 12.99
C VAL A 196 26.02 1.43 14.03
N SER A 197 25.73 2.63 14.54
CA SER A 197 26.56 3.29 15.54
C SER A 197 26.58 2.58 16.91
N LYS A 198 25.56 1.78 17.23
CA LYS A 198 25.35 1.15 18.54
C LYS A 198 25.87 -0.29 18.63
N VAL A 199 25.90 -1.00 17.51
CA VAL A 199 26.28 -2.42 17.46
C VAL A 199 27.80 -2.61 17.47
N ARG A 200 28.26 -3.77 17.93
CA ARG A 200 29.68 -4.19 17.89
C ARG A 200 30.10 -4.49 16.46
N SER A 201 29.32 -5.31 15.77
CA SER A 201 29.50 -5.67 14.36
C SER A 201 28.15 -5.84 13.67
N LEU A 202 28.11 -5.63 12.36
CA LEU A 202 26.90 -5.82 11.55
C LEU A 202 27.23 -6.57 10.27
N THR A 203 26.69 -7.78 10.10
CA THR A 203 26.80 -8.54 8.85
C THR A 203 25.45 -8.58 8.17
N GLN A 204 25.37 -8.08 6.93
CA GLN A 204 24.16 -8.11 6.14
C GLN A 204 24.28 -9.14 5.02
N PHE A 205 23.32 -10.06 4.97
CA PHE A 205 23.16 -11.01 3.88
C PHE A 205 22.15 -10.50 2.84
N ILE A 206 22.56 -10.44 1.58
CA ILE A 206 21.71 -10.04 0.47
C ILE A 206 21.70 -11.12 -0.62
N GLN A 207 20.56 -11.26 -1.31
CA GLN A 207 20.45 -12.12 -2.49
C GLN A 207 20.50 -11.27 -3.76
N ASP A 208 19.42 -10.51 -4.00
CA ASP A 208 19.32 -9.59 -5.13
C ASP A 208 19.56 -8.14 -4.67
N PRO A 209 20.58 -7.42 -5.18
CA PRO A 209 20.71 -5.97 -4.96
C PRO A 209 19.48 -5.21 -5.46
N GLN A 210 19.13 -4.11 -4.78
CA GLN A 210 17.96 -3.29 -5.09
C GLN A 210 18.38 -1.95 -5.72
N TRP A 211 17.48 -1.33 -6.49
CA TRP A 211 17.69 0.03 -6.98
C TRP A 211 17.45 1.04 -5.85
N LEU A 212 18.52 1.72 -5.43
CA LEU A 212 18.46 2.84 -4.49
C LEU A 212 18.50 4.18 -5.22
N VAL A 213 17.55 5.04 -4.90
CA VAL A 213 17.43 6.41 -5.41
C VAL A 213 17.97 7.38 -4.37
N GLU A 214 18.76 8.36 -4.82
CA GLU A 214 19.25 9.45 -3.97
C GLU A 214 18.08 10.15 -3.25
N ARG A 215 18.18 10.25 -1.92
CA ARG A 215 17.26 11.06 -1.13
C ARG A 215 17.62 12.53 -1.28
N ARG A 216 16.84 13.26 -2.08
CA ARG A 216 17.01 14.71 -2.20
C ARG A 216 16.46 15.41 -0.95
N PRO A 217 17.27 16.26 -0.28
CA PRO A 217 16.79 17.00 0.87
C PRO A 217 15.69 17.96 0.44
N PHE A 218 14.56 17.95 1.17
CA PHE A 218 13.51 18.95 1.01
C PHE A 218 13.55 19.91 2.20
N PRO A 219 13.81 21.21 1.99
CA PRO A 219 13.92 22.17 3.09
C PRO A 219 12.53 22.41 3.70
N TYR A 220 12.25 21.77 4.83
CA TYR A 220 11.00 21.95 5.56
C TYR A 220 11.17 23.00 6.67
N THR A 221 11.36 24.25 6.24
CA THR A 221 11.72 25.37 7.12
C THR A 221 10.56 25.83 8.01
N PRO A 222 10.82 26.50 9.15
CA PRO A 222 9.77 27.10 9.97
C PRO A 222 8.84 28.04 9.19
N GLN A 223 9.37 28.81 8.24
CA GLN A 223 8.61 29.72 7.38
C GLN A 223 7.67 28.95 6.47
N LEU A 224 8.15 27.88 5.82
CA LEU A 224 7.30 27.03 4.99
C LEU A 224 6.19 26.38 5.82
N ARG A 225 6.49 25.88 7.02
CA ARG A 225 5.48 25.33 7.94
C ARG A 225 4.43 26.35 8.33
N TRP A 226 4.86 27.58 8.62
CA TRP A 226 3.93 28.68 8.90
C TRP A 226 3.02 28.96 7.70
N CYS A 227 3.57 29.02 6.48
CA CYS A 227 2.77 29.21 5.27
C CYS A 227 1.77 28.06 5.08
N LEU A 228 2.22 26.81 5.20
CA LEU A 228 1.35 25.63 5.05
C LEU A 228 0.21 25.60 6.07
N LYS A 229 0.44 26.13 7.28
CA LYS A 229 -0.58 26.22 8.33
C LYS A 229 -1.57 27.36 8.11
N ASN A 230 -1.11 28.52 7.65
CA ASN A 230 -1.91 29.76 7.68
C ASN A 230 -2.43 30.21 6.31
N VAL A 231 -1.82 29.79 5.20
CA VAL A 231 -2.26 30.17 3.86
C VAL A 231 -3.35 29.20 3.38
N PRO A 232 -4.58 29.69 3.12
CA PRO A 232 -5.67 28.83 2.65
C PRO A 232 -5.29 28.07 1.39
N LEU A 233 -5.76 26.82 1.28
CA LEU A 233 -5.56 25.93 0.14
C LEU A 233 -4.11 25.52 -0.16
N LEU A 234 -3.10 26.07 0.50
CA LEU A 234 -1.70 25.77 0.20
C LEU A 234 -1.34 24.29 0.42
N LEU A 235 -1.86 23.67 1.48
CA LEU A 235 -1.72 22.22 1.70
C LEU A 235 -2.31 21.40 0.55
N ARG A 236 -3.50 21.78 0.06
CA ARG A 236 -4.16 21.10 -1.05
C ARG A 236 -3.36 21.26 -2.33
N PHE A 237 -2.87 22.47 -2.61
CA PHE A 237 -2.00 22.75 -3.74
C PHE A 237 -0.72 21.91 -3.68
N GLN A 238 -0.03 21.88 -2.53
CA GLN A 238 1.16 21.05 -2.32
C GLN A 238 0.85 19.58 -2.60
N ARG A 239 -0.24 19.05 -2.05
CA ARG A 239 -0.66 17.66 -2.29
C ARG A 239 -0.92 17.39 -3.78
N ILE A 240 -1.61 18.28 -4.50
CA ILE A 240 -1.88 18.14 -5.93
C ILE A 240 -0.58 18.14 -6.74
N MET A 241 0.35 19.05 -6.43
CA MET A 241 1.65 19.12 -7.11
C MET A 241 2.48 17.86 -6.87
N LEU A 242 2.48 17.32 -5.65
CA LEU A 242 3.12 16.05 -5.35
C LEU A 242 2.46 14.89 -6.08
N PHE A 243 1.12 14.81 -6.05
CA PHE A 243 0.38 13.79 -6.80
C PHE A 243 0.77 13.82 -8.28
N LYS A 244 0.77 15.00 -8.92
CA LYS A 244 1.17 15.17 -10.32
C LYS A 244 2.60 14.73 -10.57
N PHE A 245 3.55 15.16 -9.73
CA PHE A 245 4.96 14.79 -9.85
C PHE A 245 5.17 13.27 -9.79
N TYR A 246 4.48 12.60 -8.88
CA TYR A 246 4.55 11.14 -8.77
C TYR A 246 3.79 10.44 -9.90
N GLU A 247 2.67 10.97 -10.36
CA GLU A 247 1.91 10.46 -11.50
C GLU A 247 2.69 10.56 -12.82
N GLU A 248 3.56 11.55 -12.98
CA GLU A 248 4.46 11.68 -14.14
C GLU A 248 5.47 10.54 -14.25
N ASN A 249 5.71 9.78 -13.18
CA ASN A 249 6.54 8.57 -13.20
C ASN A 249 5.80 7.34 -13.75
N TRP A 250 4.50 7.45 -14.04
CA TRP A 250 3.69 6.35 -14.59
C TRP A 250 4.26 5.71 -15.87
N PRO A 251 4.81 6.45 -16.85
CA PRO A 251 5.41 5.86 -18.04
C PRO A 251 6.58 4.89 -17.76
N LEU A 252 7.23 4.97 -16.59
CA LEU A 252 8.35 4.08 -16.21
C LEU A 252 7.96 2.61 -16.24
N PHE A 253 6.67 2.28 -16.06
CA PHE A 253 6.22 0.90 -15.97
C PHE A 253 5.88 0.28 -17.32
N TYR A 254 5.85 1.02 -18.43
CA TYR A 254 5.49 0.44 -19.73
C TYR A 254 6.66 -0.27 -20.41
N LEU A 255 6.41 -1.44 -20.99
CA LEU A 255 7.33 -2.12 -21.90
C LEU A 255 7.23 -1.54 -23.32
N ASN A 256 7.56 -0.26 -23.46
CA ASN A 256 7.66 0.44 -24.74
C ASN A 256 8.88 1.37 -24.76
N GLU A 257 9.18 1.99 -25.90
CA GLU A 257 10.35 2.87 -26.09
C GLU A 257 10.41 4.01 -25.06
N LYS A 258 9.27 4.65 -24.78
CA LYS A 258 9.19 5.74 -23.79
C LYS A 258 9.53 5.25 -22.38
N GLY A 259 8.97 4.10 -21.98
CA GLY A 259 9.24 3.48 -20.69
C GLY A 259 10.69 3.03 -20.58
N GLN A 260 11.24 2.41 -21.62
CA GLN A 260 12.64 1.99 -21.69
C GLN A 260 13.60 3.18 -21.53
N LYS A 261 13.35 4.29 -22.27
CA LYS A 261 14.15 5.52 -22.15
C LYS A 261 14.08 6.10 -20.74
N ALA A 262 12.90 6.17 -20.15
CA ALA A 262 12.72 6.68 -18.79
C ALA A 262 13.41 5.78 -17.74
N ARG A 263 13.32 4.45 -17.88
CA ARG A 263 14.04 3.49 -17.03
C ARG A 263 15.55 3.62 -17.18
N ALA A 264 16.07 3.75 -18.41
CA ALA A 264 17.50 3.93 -18.67
C ALA A 264 18.04 5.22 -18.03
N GLN A 265 17.31 6.33 -18.16
CA GLN A 265 17.67 7.60 -17.50
C GLN A 265 17.74 7.47 -15.97
N LEU A 266 16.74 6.81 -15.38
CA LEU A 266 16.71 6.60 -13.94
C LEU A 266 17.79 5.60 -13.48
N ALA A 267 18.06 4.54 -14.26
CA ALA A 267 19.13 3.56 -14.01
C ALA A 267 20.50 4.23 -14.02
N ALA A 268 20.74 5.13 -14.99
CA ALA A 268 21.95 5.94 -15.04
C ALA A 268 22.08 6.83 -13.80
N ALA A 269 21.01 7.52 -13.39
CA ALA A 269 21.04 8.36 -12.18
C ALA A 269 21.30 7.54 -10.90
N CYS A 270 20.65 6.38 -10.74
CA CYS A 270 20.89 5.49 -9.59
C CYS A 270 22.31 4.91 -9.60
N THR A 271 22.83 4.58 -10.78
CA THR A 271 24.21 4.11 -10.96
C THR A 271 25.21 5.19 -10.57
N GLN A 272 25.01 6.43 -11.03
CA GLN A 272 25.86 7.56 -10.65
C GLN A 272 25.84 7.80 -9.14
N TRP A 273 24.66 7.72 -8.51
CA TRP A 273 24.55 7.81 -7.05
C TRP A 273 25.29 6.67 -6.34
N ARG A 274 25.10 5.42 -6.76
CA ARG A 274 25.82 4.24 -6.23
C ARG A 274 27.33 4.41 -6.31
N LEU A 275 27.86 4.79 -7.47
CA LEU A 275 29.31 4.97 -7.67
C LEU A 275 29.86 6.10 -6.80
N LYS A 276 29.08 7.18 -6.61
CA LYS A 276 29.46 8.31 -5.77
C LYS A 276 29.41 8.00 -4.27
N ALA A 277 28.35 7.33 -3.80
CA ALA A 277 28.02 7.25 -2.38
C ALA A 277 28.40 5.91 -1.74
N ALA A 278 28.35 4.79 -2.46
CA ALA A 278 28.67 3.48 -1.89
C ALA A 278 30.18 3.24 -1.78
N PRO A 279 30.64 2.49 -0.75
CA PRO A 279 32.04 2.06 -0.64
C PRO A 279 32.48 1.28 -1.86
N GLU A 280 33.71 1.50 -2.32
CA GLU A 280 34.26 0.89 -3.54
C GLU A 280 34.13 -0.63 -3.54
N LYS A 281 34.47 -1.29 -2.42
CA LYS A 281 34.36 -2.75 -2.23
C LYS A 281 32.95 -3.32 -2.45
N TYR A 282 31.90 -2.52 -2.33
CA TYR A 282 30.51 -2.98 -2.44
C TYR A 282 29.81 -2.49 -3.71
N ARG A 283 30.46 -1.68 -4.55
CA ARG A 283 29.81 -1.11 -5.75
C ARG A 283 29.25 -2.21 -6.65
N GLU A 284 30.03 -3.24 -6.96
CA GLU A 284 29.60 -4.33 -7.84
C GLU A 284 28.51 -5.20 -7.20
N ILE A 285 28.67 -5.57 -5.94
CA ILE A 285 27.66 -6.33 -5.16
C ILE A 285 26.31 -5.60 -5.09
N LEU A 286 26.32 -4.26 -5.11
CA LEU A 286 25.13 -3.42 -5.05
C LEU A 286 24.51 -3.09 -6.42
N ALA A 287 25.02 -3.65 -7.52
CA ALA A 287 24.50 -3.40 -8.87
C ALA A 287 23.31 -4.34 -9.20
N PRO A 288 22.07 -3.84 -9.34
CA PRO A 288 20.91 -4.69 -9.62
C PRO A 288 20.94 -5.30 -11.03
N PRO A 289 20.67 -6.61 -11.18
CA PRO A 289 20.68 -7.30 -12.49
C PRO A 289 19.35 -7.20 -13.24
N PHE A 290 18.43 -6.32 -12.84
CA PHE A 290 17.08 -6.21 -13.39
C PHE A 290 16.70 -4.75 -13.66
N ASP A 291 15.69 -4.54 -14.51
CA ASP A 291 15.21 -3.21 -14.89
C ASP A 291 14.73 -2.38 -13.69
N VAL A 292 15.05 -1.08 -13.70
CA VAL A 292 14.51 -0.11 -12.74
C VAL A 292 12.97 -0.15 -12.76
N ALA A 293 12.35 0.01 -11.58
CA ALA A 293 10.89 -0.02 -11.39
C ALA A 293 10.24 -1.40 -11.54
N CYS A 294 11.00 -2.44 -11.89
CA CYS A 294 10.50 -3.81 -11.87
C CYS A 294 10.21 -4.31 -10.45
N LYS A 295 11.08 -3.96 -9.49
CA LYS A 295 10.78 -3.99 -8.06
C LYS A 295 10.54 -2.57 -7.56
N ARG A 296 9.92 -2.43 -6.39
CA ARG A 296 9.75 -1.13 -5.73
C ARG A 296 11.14 -0.48 -5.54
N ARG A 297 11.27 0.77 -5.99
CA ARG A 297 12.49 1.56 -5.79
C ARG A 297 12.63 1.92 -4.32
N ILE A 298 13.85 1.86 -3.81
CA ILE A 298 14.18 2.19 -2.42
C ILE A 298 14.80 3.59 -2.39
N ILE A 299 14.44 4.40 -1.40
CA ILE A 299 15.10 5.69 -1.17
C ILE A 299 16.30 5.43 -0.25
N ASP A 300 17.49 5.90 -0.65
CA ASP A 300 18.69 5.80 0.17
C ASP A 300 18.56 6.67 1.41
N THR A 301 18.36 6.03 2.56
CA THR A 301 18.15 6.67 3.87
C THR A 301 19.44 6.60 4.70
N ASP A 302 20.54 7.06 4.10
CA ASP A 302 21.91 6.94 4.63
C ASP A 302 22.43 5.50 4.66
N TYR A 303 21.86 4.61 3.85
CA TYR A 303 22.28 3.21 3.75
C TYR A 303 23.68 3.10 3.15
N PHE A 304 23.94 3.74 2.00
CA PHE A 304 25.28 3.73 1.42
C PHE A 304 26.33 4.35 2.34
N LYS A 305 25.95 5.37 3.10
CA LYS A 305 26.81 5.96 4.14
C LYS A 305 27.15 4.96 5.23
N ALA A 306 26.16 4.23 5.75
CA ALA A 306 26.36 3.23 6.80
C ALA A 306 27.31 2.09 6.37
N LEU A 307 27.35 1.75 5.08
CA LEU A 307 28.25 0.70 4.57
C LEU A 307 29.74 1.08 4.60
N HIS A 308 30.10 2.35 4.81
CA HIS A 308 31.50 2.78 4.99
C HIS A 308 32.05 2.43 6.37
N GLU A 309 31.18 2.14 7.34
CA GLU A 309 31.60 1.78 8.69
C GLU A 309 32.43 0.48 8.65
N PRO A 310 33.64 0.45 9.25
CA PRO A 310 34.53 -0.70 9.16
C PRO A 310 33.95 -1.97 9.81
N LYS A 311 32.99 -1.80 10.74
CA LYS A 311 32.26 -2.88 11.41
C LYS A 311 31.06 -3.42 10.62
N VAL A 312 30.77 -2.86 9.44
CA VAL A 312 29.71 -3.34 8.55
C VAL A 312 30.31 -4.23 7.46
N ASN A 313 29.77 -5.45 7.37
CA ASN A 313 30.10 -6.39 6.31
C ASN A 313 28.86 -6.71 5.47
N LEU A 314 28.94 -6.47 4.16
CA LEU A 314 27.89 -6.83 3.20
C LEU A 314 28.30 -8.11 2.45
N VAL A 315 27.46 -9.15 2.54
CA VAL A 315 27.71 -10.48 2.01
C VAL A 315 26.61 -10.86 1.01
N GLN A 316 27.01 -11.26 -0.20
CA GLN A 316 26.10 -11.73 -1.24
C GLN A 316 26.23 -13.25 -1.41
N GLU A 317 25.84 -13.98 -0.36
CA GLU A 317 25.87 -15.45 -0.32
C GLU A 317 24.60 -16.00 0.33
N LYS A 318 24.32 -17.27 0.07
CA LYS A 318 23.24 -17.98 0.77
C LYS A 318 23.73 -18.37 2.16
N ILE A 319 22.84 -18.22 3.14
CA ILE A 319 23.05 -18.77 4.48
C ILE A 319 22.84 -20.28 4.40
N GLN A 320 23.79 -21.06 4.91
CA GLN A 320 23.75 -22.52 4.91
C GLN A 320 23.16 -23.07 6.20
N GLU A 321 23.59 -22.52 7.34
CA GLU A 321 23.11 -22.91 8.67
C GLU A 321 23.28 -21.77 9.68
N VAL A 322 22.60 -21.90 10.80
CA VAL A 322 22.74 -21.05 11.98
C VAL A 322 23.27 -21.92 13.12
N GLY A 323 24.41 -21.55 13.69
CA GLY A 323 24.97 -22.18 14.89
C GLY A 323 24.40 -21.58 16.17
N GLU A 324 24.95 -21.90 17.34
CA GLU A 324 24.45 -21.36 18.61
C GLU A 324 24.62 -19.84 18.74
N HIS A 325 25.72 -19.30 18.20
CA HIS A 325 26.08 -17.87 18.24
C HIS A 325 26.66 -17.37 16.91
N THR A 326 26.34 -18.06 15.82
CA THR A 326 26.94 -17.79 14.51
C THR A 326 25.94 -18.00 13.38
N VAL A 327 26.20 -17.34 12.26
CA VAL A 327 25.52 -17.59 10.98
C VAL A 327 26.59 -17.98 9.97
N ARG A 328 26.44 -19.14 9.33
CA ARG A 328 27.42 -19.66 8.38
C ARG A 328 26.93 -19.50 6.95
N SER A 329 27.81 -18.97 6.10
CA SER A 329 27.66 -18.96 4.64
C SER A 329 28.57 -20.01 4.00
N GLU A 330 28.69 -20.00 2.68
CA GLU A 330 29.60 -20.89 1.99
C GLU A 330 31.07 -20.55 2.27
N SER A 331 31.40 -19.25 2.33
CA SER A 331 32.78 -18.79 2.47
C SER A 331 33.25 -18.60 3.91
N ALA A 332 32.35 -18.34 4.85
CA ALA A 332 32.74 -17.95 6.21
C ALA A 332 31.64 -18.18 7.26
N GLU A 333 32.03 -18.04 8.52
CA GLU A 333 31.16 -18.03 9.68
C GLU A 333 31.21 -16.65 10.35
N TYR A 334 30.04 -16.11 10.69
CA TYR A 334 29.89 -14.77 11.23
C TYR A 334 29.29 -14.81 12.63
N PRO A 335 29.87 -14.10 13.61
CA PRO A 335 29.31 -14.03 14.95
C PRO A 335 27.93 -13.34 14.93
N ALA A 336 27.00 -13.86 15.72
CA ALA A 336 25.62 -13.39 15.80
C ALA A 336 25.08 -13.53 17.22
N ASP A 337 24.77 -12.39 17.84
CA ASP A 337 23.98 -12.32 19.07
C ASP A 337 22.50 -12.07 18.74
N VAL A 338 22.24 -11.42 17.60
CA VAL A 338 20.89 -11.08 17.12
C VAL A 338 20.80 -11.31 15.62
N ILE A 339 19.75 -11.99 15.17
CA ILE A 339 19.38 -12.13 13.75
C ILE A 339 18.14 -11.28 13.49
N VAL A 340 18.28 -10.28 12.61
CA VAL A 340 17.21 -9.39 12.17
C VAL A 340 16.74 -9.82 10.79
N LEU A 341 15.48 -10.23 10.73
CA LEU A 341 14.81 -10.68 9.53
C LEU A 341 14.12 -9.48 8.83
N ALA A 342 14.67 -9.07 7.69
CA ALA A 342 14.17 -7.99 6.84
C ALA A 342 13.87 -8.50 5.42
N HIS A 343 13.38 -9.75 5.33
CA HIS A 343 13.16 -10.49 4.08
C HIS A 343 11.70 -10.46 3.56
N GLY A 344 10.86 -9.59 4.12
CA GLY A 344 9.56 -9.21 3.56
C GLY A 344 8.36 -10.04 4.05
N PHE A 345 7.30 -10.05 3.25
CA PHE A 345 5.96 -10.54 3.65
C PHE A 345 5.38 -11.57 2.67
N GLU A 346 4.41 -12.34 3.14
CA GLU A 346 3.57 -13.25 2.35
C GLU A 346 2.45 -12.46 1.65
N VAL A 347 2.74 -11.88 0.47
CA VAL A 347 1.81 -10.90 -0.15
C VAL A 347 0.66 -11.52 -0.94
N LEU A 348 0.90 -12.68 -1.59
CA LEU A 348 -0.11 -13.33 -2.44
C LEU A 348 -1.17 -14.11 -1.65
N LYS A 349 -1.00 -14.25 -0.33
CA LYS A 349 -2.04 -14.72 0.59
C LYS A 349 -2.93 -13.54 0.99
N THR A 350 -3.59 -12.94 0.00
CA THR A 350 -4.49 -11.80 0.18
C THR A 350 -5.56 -12.16 1.20
N LEU A 351 -5.84 -11.26 2.15
CA LEU A 351 -6.80 -11.48 3.25
C LEU A 351 -6.36 -12.53 4.30
N GLY A 352 -5.09 -12.93 4.28
CA GLY A 352 -4.47 -13.75 5.32
C GLY A 352 -5.04 -15.16 5.34
N LYS A 353 -5.53 -15.59 6.50
CA LYS A 353 -6.12 -16.93 6.72
C LYS A 353 -7.65 -16.91 6.82
N MET A 354 -8.28 -15.79 6.48
CA MET A 354 -9.73 -15.64 6.62
C MET A 354 -10.47 -16.55 5.63
N ARG A 355 -11.26 -17.49 6.12
CA ARG A 355 -12.14 -18.30 5.28
C ARG A 355 -13.41 -17.53 4.95
N ILE A 356 -13.41 -16.79 3.84
CA ILE A 356 -14.57 -16.02 3.37
C ILE A 356 -15.32 -16.83 2.33
N LYS A 357 -16.60 -17.11 2.58
CA LYS A 357 -17.47 -17.91 1.72
C LYS A 357 -18.67 -17.08 1.25
N GLY A 358 -18.79 -16.93 -0.06
CA GLY A 358 -19.92 -16.30 -0.72
C GLY A 358 -21.08 -17.28 -0.90
N ARG A 359 -21.86 -17.13 -1.96
CA ARG A 359 -23.03 -17.98 -2.26
C ARG A 359 -22.67 -19.46 -2.42
N THR A 360 -21.68 -19.75 -3.26
CA THR A 360 -21.36 -21.11 -3.71
C THR A 360 -19.96 -21.55 -3.35
N GLN A 361 -19.02 -20.61 -3.23
CA GLN A 361 -17.59 -20.89 -3.09
C GLN A 361 -16.90 -19.95 -2.11
N THR A 362 -15.72 -20.37 -1.67
CA THR A 362 -14.78 -19.53 -0.92
C THR A 362 -14.03 -18.59 -1.85
N ILE A 363 -13.50 -17.48 -1.31
CA ILE A 363 -12.66 -16.55 -2.07
C ILE A 363 -11.44 -17.25 -2.68
N ASP A 364 -10.82 -18.19 -1.94
CA ASP A 364 -9.67 -18.94 -2.43
C ASP A 364 -10.03 -19.84 -3.62
N GLU A 365 -11.22 -20.46 -3.62
CA GLU A 365 -11.72 -21.23 -4.76
C GLU A 365 -11.99 -20.31 -5.96
N HIS A 366 -12.67 -19.19 -5.73
CA HIS A 366 -12.95 -18.19 -6.75
C HIS A 366 -11.68 -17.65 -7.44
N TRP A 367 -10.65 -17.32 -6.66
CA TRP A 367 -9.37 -16.88 -7.22
C TRP A 367 -8.61 -17.98 -7.96
N LYS A 368 -8.72 -19.24 -7.53
CA LYS A 368 -8.16 -20.37 -8.29
C LYS A 368 -8.78 -20.51 -9.67
N GLU A 369 -10.07 -20.18 -9.84
CA GLU A 369 -10.74 -20.23 -11.16
C GLU A 369 -10.13 -19.23 -12.15
N PHE A 370 -9.65 -18.07 -11.68
CA PHE A 370 -8.96 -17.09 -12.52
C PHE A 370 -7.47 -17.41 -12.71
N GLY A 371 -6.83 -18.03 -11.71
CA GLY A 371 -5.40 -18.32 -11.69
C GLY A 371 -4.62 -17.58 -10.58
N GLY A 372 -5.29 -16.71 -9.84
CA GLY A 372 -4.75 -16.00 -8.67
C GLY A 372 -5.68 -14.88 -8.18
N PRO A 373 -5.27 -14.14 -7.13
CA PRO A 373 -6.08 -13.08 -6.55
C PRO A 373 -6.39 -11.96 -7.54
N GLU A 374 -7.65 -11.57 -7.61
CA GLU A 374 -8.19 -10.50 -8.46
C GLU A 374 -9.43 -9.88 -7.82
N ALA A 375 -9.86 -8.72 -8.33
CA ALA A 375 -11.17 -8.15 -8.01
C ALA A 375 -11.63 -7.13 -9.06
N TYR A 376 -12.94 -7.04 -9.29
CA TYR A 376 -13.54 -5.98 -10.09
C TYR A 376 -13.26 -4.61 -9.45
N ASN A 377 -12.68 -3.70 -10.23
CA ASN A 377 -12.18 -2.39 -9.77
C ASN A 377 -11.36 -2.49 -8.47
N THR A 378 -10.61 -3.59 -8.27
CA THR A 378 -9.80 -3.89 -7.07
C THR A 378 -10.58 -4.05 -5.75
N THR A 379 -11.92 -4.11 -5.80
CA THR A 379 -12.78 -3.98 -4.60
C THR A 379 -13.88 -5.02 -4.45
N ALA A 380 -14.41 -5.61 -5.53
CA ALA A 380 -15.60 -6.46 -5.47
C ALA A 380 -15.41 -7.77 -6.25
N LEU A 381 -16.18 -8.79 -5.86
CA LEU A 381 -16.13 -10.14 -6.43
C LEU A 381 -17.55 -10.63 -6.78
N HIS A 382 -17.71 -11.35 -7.89
CA HIS A 382 -18.96 -12.03 -8.20
C HIS A 382 -19.14 -13.25 -7.30
N GLY A 383 -20.36 -13.51 -6.83
CA GLY A 383 -20.68 -14.56 -5.87
C GLY A 383 -20.52 -14.14 -4.42
N PHE A 384 -20.06 -12.91 -4.16
CA PHE A 384 -19.85 -12.33 -2.82
C PHE A 384 -20.65 -11.03 -2.69
N PRO A 385 -21.98 -11.12 -2.46
CA PRO A 385 -22.83 -9.95 -2.42
C PRO A 385 -22.51 -9.09 -1.21
N ASN A 386 -22.68 -7.77 -1.31
CA ASN A 386 -22.45 -6.84 -0.20
C ASN A 386 -21.03 -6.93 0.43
N PHE A 387 -20.06 -7.45 -0.32
CA PHE A 387 -18.68 -7.60 0.12
C PHE A 387 -17.77 -6.59 -0.57
N GLY A 388 -16.83 -6.03 0.18
CA GLY A 388 -15.85 -5.09 -0.37
C GLY A 388 -14.45 -5.35 0.18
N ILE A 389 -13.44 -5.13 -0.65
CA ILE A 389 -12.03 -5.17 -0.25
C ILE A 389 -11.44 -3.77 -0.41
N VAL A 390 -10.83 -3.23 0.65
CA VAL A 390 -10.10 -1.96 0.59
C VAL A 390 -8.61 -2.26 0.41
N TRP A 391 -8.03 -1.72 -0.66
CA TRP A 391 -6.65 -2.01 -1.06
C TRP A 391 -6.43 -3.51 -1.32
N GLY A 392 -7.35 -4.10 -2.10
CA GLY A 392 -7.37 -5.51 -2.46
C GLY A 392 -6.42 -5.88 -3.60
N PRO A 393 -6.66 -7.03 -4.27
CA PRO A 393 -5.88 -7.45 -5.42
C PRO A 393 -5.78 -6.35 -6.48
N ASN A 394 -4.61 -6.26 -7.11
CA ASN A 394 -4.30 -5.26 -8.14
C ASN A 394 -4.44 -3.80 -7.70
N ALA A 395 -4.45 -3.49 -6.40
CA ALA A 395 -4.51 -2.11 -5.91
C ALA A 395 -3.12 -1.47 -5.68
N VAL A 396 -2.02 -2.22 -5.76
CA VAL A 396 -0.69 -1.67 -5.48
C VAL A 396 -0.21 -0.79 -6.62
N THR A 397 0.14 0.45 -6.31
CA THR A 397 0.80 1.37 -7.23
C THR A 397 2.31 1.40 -6.97
N GLY A 398 3.11 1.40 -8.05
CA GLY A 398 4.57 1.54 -7.97
C GLY A 398 5.06 2.98 -7.95
N HIS A 399 4.20 3.97 -8.12
CA HIS A 399 4.59 5.37 -8.31
C HIS A 399 3.84 6.39 -7.48
N ASN A 400 2.71 6.06 -6.87
CA ASN A 400 1.93 7.03 -6.12
C ASN A 400 1.63 6.54 -4.69
N SER A 401 0.81 7.28 -3.95
CA SER A 401 0.48 6.98 -2.56
C SER A 401 -0.58 5.90 -2.42
N ALA A 402 -0.30 4.88 -1.60
CA ALA A 402 -1.30 3.89 -1.20
C ALA A 402 -2.52 4.52 -0.52
N ILE A 403 -2.37 5.65 0.17
CA ILE A 403 -3.52 6.35 0.79
C ILE A 403 -4.48 6.87 -0.27
N PHE A 404 -3.99 7.33 -1.42
CA PHE A 404 -4.84 7.76 -2.53
C PHE A 404 -5.67 6.59 -3.07
N THR A 405 -5.03 5.44 -3.26
CA THR A 405 -5.70 4.20 -3.67
C THR A 405 -6.75 3.75 -2.64
N ILE A 406 -6.43 3.80 -1.34
CA ILE A 406 -7.35 3.49 -0.24
C ILE A 406 -8.58 4.40 -0.27
N GLU A 407 -8.38 5.72 -0.39
CA GLU A 407 -9.50 6.68 -0.46
C GLU A 407 -10.40 6.42 -1.66
N ASN A 408 -9.82 6.10 -2.83
CA ASN A 408 -10.58 5.76 -4.03
C ASN A 408 -11.38 4.47 -3.85
N ALA A 409 -10.79 3.41 -3.31
CA ALA A 409 -11.49 2.16 -3.02
C ALA A 409 -12.64 2.37 -2.02
N VAL A 410 -12.42 3.14 -0.94
CA VAL A 410 -13.47 3.48 0.03
C VAL A 410 -14.58 4.31 -0.62
N ASN A 411 -14.25 5.33 -1.41
CA ASN A 411 -15.25 6.14 -2.11
C ASN A 411 -16.09 5.29 -3.07
N TYR A 412 -15.45 4.36 -3.77
CA TYR A 412 -16.13 3.45 -4.68
C TYR A 412 -17.09 2.51 -3.94
N ILE A 413 -16.60 1.84 -2.89
CA ILE A 413 -17.40 0.94 -2.02
C ILE A 413 -18.60 1.68 -1.45
N LEU A 414 -18.38 2.84 -0.81
CA LEU A 414 -19.47 3.61 -0.20
C LEU A 414 -20.48 4.09 -1.24
N LYS A 415 -20.06 4.39 -2.47
CA LYS A 415 -20.95 4.82 -3.54
C LYS A 415 -21.80 3.68 -4.09
N VAL A 416 -21.19 2.53 -4.35
CA VAL A 416 -21.86 1.35 -4.91
C VAL A 416 -22.80 0.71 -3.90
N TYR A 417 -22.36 0.57 -2.64
CA TYR A 417 -23.13 -0.08 -1.58
C TYR A 417 -24.04 0.89 -0.80
N LYS A 418 -24.08 2.17 -1.20
CA LYS A 418 -24.97 3.18 -0.64
C LYS A 418 -26.42 2.69 -0.48
N PRO A 419 -27.04 2.04 -1.50
CA PRO A 419 -28.43 1.55 -1.36
C PRO A 419 -28.61 0.54 -0.22
N VAL A 420 -27.59 -0.26 0.10
CA VAL A 420 -27.64 -1.22 1.22
C VAL A 420 -27.56 -0.49 2.56
N THR A 421 -26.66 0.49 2.67
CA THR A 421 -26.51 1.30 3.90
C THR A 421 -27.74 2.17 4.19
N GLU A 422 -28.45 2.62 3.17
CA GLU A 422 -29.68 3.43 3.32
C GLU A 422 -30.94 2.57 3.45
N GLY A 423 -30.83 1.24 3.32
CA GLY A 423 -31.97 0.33 3.41
C GLY A 423 -32.87 0.33 2.17
N GLU A 424 -32.38 0.82 1.02
CA GLU A 424 -33.09 0.78 -0.27
C GLU A 424 -32.92 -0.58 -0.98
N ALA A 425 -31.77 -1.23 -0.78
CA ALA A 425 -31.44 -2.54 -1.34
C ALA A 425 -31.08 -3.54 -0.24
N THR A 426 -31.39 -4.81 -0.48
CA THR A 426 -30.89 -5.91 0.36
C THR A 426 -29.56 -6.44 -0.15
N THR A 427 -29.38 -6.44 -1.47
CA THR A 427 -28.20 -7.02 -2.11
C THR A 427 -27.69 -6.14 -3.24
N VAL A 428 -26.37 -5.92 -3.27
CA VAL A 428 -25.63 -5.32 -4.38
C VAL A 428 -24.47 -6.25 -4.72
N GLU A 429 -24.32 -6.59 -5.99
CA GLU A 429 -23.34 -7.57 -6.46
C GLU A 429 -22.84 -7.21 -7.87
N VAL A 430 -21.58 -7.49 -8.16
CA VAL A 430 -21.03 -7.35 -9.52
C VAL A 430 -21.42 -8.55 -10.39
N LYS A 431 -21.73 -8.30 -11.66
CA LYS A 431 -22.02 -9.35 -12.63
C LYS A 431 -20.79 -10.20 -12.95
N ALA A 432 -20.97 -11.51 -13.06
CA ALA A 432 -19.90 -12.46 -13.41
C ALA A 432 -19.09 -12.05 -14.64
N GLN A 433 -19.80 -11.65 -15.71
CA GLN A 433 -19.13 -11.25 -16.96
C GLN A 433 -18.32 -9.95 -16.79
N ALA A 434 -18.82 -9.00 -16.00
CA ALA A 434 -18.12 -7.73 -15.78
C ALA A 434 -16.83 -7.91 -14.98
N GLU A 435 -16.85 -8.77 -13.95
CA GLU A 435 -15.63 -9.17 -13.25
C GLU A 435 -14.65 -9.86 -14.20
N LYS A 436 -15.12 -10.87 -14.94
CA LYS A 436 -14.28 -11.62 -15.88
C LYS A 436 -13.61 -10.72 -16.91
N ASP A 437 -14.35 -9.78 -17.51
CA ASP A 437 -13.82 -8.84 -18.49
C ASP A 437 -12.75 -7.93 -17.89
N GLU A 438 -12.96 -7.44 -16.67
CA GLU A 438 -11.99 -6.62 -15.94
C GLU A 438 -10.71 -7.42 -15.65
N VAL A 439 -10.82 -8.64 -15.13
CA VAL A 439 -9.68 -9.52 -14.83
C VAL A 439 -8.85 -9.80 -16.09
N LEU A 440 -9.51 -10.16 -17.19
CA LEU A 440 -8.82 -10.42 -18.46
C LEU A 440 -8.12 -9.17 -19.00
N SER A 441 -8.75 -8.00 -18.89
CA SER A 441 -8.16 -6.72 -19.28
C SER A 441 -6.97 -6.35 -18.40
N MET A 442 -7.09 -6.52 -17.08
CA MET A 442 -6.05 -6.30 -16.08
C MET A 442 -4.81 -7.15 -16.39
N GLN A 443 -4.98 -8.46 -16.54
CA GLN A 443 -3.88 -9.39 -16.80
C GLN A 443 -3.25 -9.18 -18.18
N ARG A 444 -4.04 -8.83 -19.20
CA ARG A 444 -3.50 -8.45 -20.52
C ARG A 444 -2.60 -7.22 -20.40
N ASP A 445 -3.07 -6.16 -19.77
CA ASP A 445 -2.33 -4.90 -19.69
C ASP A 445 -1.10 -5.02 -18.76
N LEU A 446 -1.13 -5.89 -17.74
CA LEU A 446 0.01 -6.21 -16.89
C LEU A 446 1.17 -6.86 -17.64
N LYS A 447 0.90 -7.66 -18.69
CA LYS A 447 1.94 -8.24 -19.55
C LYS A 447 2.74 -7.18 -20.32
N GLU A 448 2.15 -6.01 -20.53
CA GLU A 448 2.81 -4.86 -21.15
C GLU A 448 3.51 -3.95 -20.13
N ARG A 449 3.67 -4.41 -18.88
CA ARG A 449 4.35 -3.66 -17.82
C ARG A 449 5.66 -4.31 -17.42
N VAL A 450 6.58 -3.50 -16.91
CA VAL A 450 7.91 -3.93 -16.48
C VAL A 450 7.83 -5.05 -15.43
N TRP A 451 6.77 -5.10 -14.63
CA TRP A 451 6.53 -6.14 -13.63
C TRP A 451 6.42 -7.55 -14.21
N ALA A 452 6.08 -7.71 -15.48
CA ALA A 452 6.08 -9.00 -16.16
C ALA A 452 7.51 -9.54 -16.42
N GLY A 453 8.52 -8.65 -16.41
CA GLY A 453 9.91 -8.98 -16.75
C GLY A 453 10.83 -9.34 -15.59
N CYS A 454 10.35 -9.38 -14.34
CA CYS A 454 11.18 -9.81 -13.21
C CYS A 454 10.44 -10.62 -12.14
N LYS A 455 11.23 -11.42 -11.41
CA LYS A 455 10.79 -12.09 -10.20
C LYS A 455 10.63 -11.08 -9.08
N SER A 456 9.40 -10.88 -8.63
CA SER A 456 9.05 -9.98 -7.54
C SER A 456 7.92 -10.61 -6.71
N TRP A 457 7.62 -10.05 -5.54
CA TRP A 457 6.49 -10.48 -4.72
C TRP A 457 5.12 -10.18 -5.34
N TYR A 458 5.08 -9.46 -6.47
CA TYR A 458 3.85 -9.16 -7.19
C TYR A 458 3.28 -10.35 -7.96
N ASN A 459 4.16 -11.27 -8.39
CA ASN A 459 3.83 -12.32 -9.35
C ASN A 459 3.91 -13.72 -8.70
N THR A 460 3.00 -14.61 -9.08
CA THR A 460 3.13 -16.05 -8.83
C THR A 460 4.22 -16.66 -9.74
N ASP A 461 4.62 -17.90 -9.47
CA ASP A 461 5.52 -18.65 -10.35
C ASP A 461 4.90 -18.92 -11.74
N SER A 462 3.56 -18.90 -11.87
CA SER A 462 2.86 -18.99 -13.16
C SER A 462 2.85 -17.66 -13.94
N GLY A 463 3.40 -16.59 -13.37
CA GLY A 463 3.40 -15.25 -13.96
C GLY A 463 2.12 -14.44 -13.71
N TRP A 464 1.20 -14.94 -12.87
CA TRP A 464 -0.01 -14.21 -12.48
C TRP A 464 0.33 -13.06 -11.57
N ASN A 465 -0.14 -11.85 -11.89
CA ASN A 465 0.10 -10.67 -11.06
C ASN A 465 -1.19 -10.22 -10.39
N GLY A 466 -1.39 -10.63 -9.13
CA GLY A 466 -2.55 -10.24 -8.32
C GLY A 466 -2.31 -9.00 -7.45
N SER A 467 -1.19 -8.29 -7.64
CA SER A 467 -0.77 -7.21 -6.73
C SER A 467 -0.85 -5.82 -7.36
N THR A 468 -0.26 -5.62 -8.54
CA THR A 468 -0.04 -4.28 -9.09
C THR A 468 -1.18 -3.81 -9.99
N TYR A 469 -1.39 -2.49 -9.98
CA TYR A 469 -2.34 -1.82 -10.85
C TYR A 469 -1.65 -1.33 -12.15
N PRO A 470 -2.07 -1.79 -13.34
CA PRO A 470 -1.42 -1.50 -14.61
C PRO A 470 -1.85 -0.19 -15.25
N TRP A 471 -2.62 0.66 -14.55
CA TRP A 471 -3.09 1.94 -15.06
C TRP A 471 -2.72 3.12 -14.15
N SER A 472 -2.99 4.33 -14.63
CA SER A 472 -2.70 5.57 -13.92
C SER A 472 -3.60 5.71 -12.67
N GLN A 473 -3.14 6.42 -11.65
CA GLN A 473 -3.99 6.70 -10.49
C GLN A 473 -5.10 7.69 -10.83
N VAL A 474 -4.92 8.52 -11.85
CA VAL A 474 -6.00 9.33 -12.41
C VAL A 474 -7.13 8.45 -12.96
N TYR A 475 -6.78 7.35 -13.66
CA TYR A 475 -7.76 6.41 -14.18
C TYR A 475 -8.50 5.68 -13.05
N PHE A 476 -7.78 5.24 -12.00
CA PHE A 476 -8.41 4.65 -10.83
C PHE A 476 -9.37 5.64 -10.15
N TRP A 477 -8.93 6.88 -9.91
CA TRP A 477 -9.81 7.92 -9.36
C TRP A 477 -11.07 8.10 -10.21
N TRP A 478 -10.93 8.19 -11.54
CA TRP A 478 -12.07 8.33 -12.45
C TRP A 478 -13.06 7.17 -12.31
N ARG A 479 -12.58 5.92 -12.35
CA ARG A 479 -13.39 4.70 -12.18
C ARG A 479 -14.08 4.65 -10.81
N SER A 480 -13.42 5.20 -9.78
CA SER A 480 -13.94 5.24 -8.42
C SER A 480 -15.05 6.29 -8.23
N ILE A 481 -14.94 7.43 -8.92
CA ILE A 481 -15.96 8.48 -8.90
C ILE A 481 -17.14 8.15 -9.83
N PHE A 482 -16.91 7.44 -10.94
CA PHE A 482 -17.93 7.14 -11.93
C PHE A 482 -18.10 5.62 -12.13
N PRO A 483 -18.82 4.93 -11.22
CA PRO A 483 -19.13 3.51 -11.38
C PRO A 483 -19.89 3.23 -12.67
N LYS A 484 -19.54 2.14 -13.37
CA LYS A 484 -20.32 1.61 -14.49
C LYS A 484 -21.49 0.80 -13.94
N TRP A 485 -22.61 1.46 -13.68
CA TRP A 485 -23.78 0.85 -13.03
C TRP A 485 -24.38 -0.35 -13.76
N ASP A 486 -24.19 -0.46 -15.08
CA ASP A 486 -24.65 -1.62 -15.86
C ASP A 486 -23.91 -2.92 -15.49
N ASP A 487 -22.76 -2.82 -14.83
CA ASP A 487 -21.98 -3.98 -14.36
C ASP A 487 -22.50 -4.53 -13.00
N TRP A 488 -23.50 -3.88 -12.41
CA TRP A 488 -24.01 -4.20 -11.07
C TRP A 488 -25.44 -4.73 -11.11
N GLU A 489 -25.72 -5.66 -10.20
CA GLU A 489 -27.05 -6.16 -9.88
C GLU A 489 -27.46 -5.63 -8.50
N ILE A 490 -28.62 -4.98 -8.43
CA ILE A 490 -29.13 -4.35 -7.21
C ILE A 490 -30.53 -4.90 -6.93
N LYS A 491 -30.65 -5.72 -5.89
CA LYS A 491 -31.91 -6.26 -5.39
C LYS A 491 -32.53 -5.28 -4.39
N GLN A 492 -33.62 -4.64 -4.80
CA GLN A 492 -34.32 -3.63 -4.01
C GLN A 492 -35.16 -4.27 -2.90
N VAL A 493 -35.35 -3.54 -1.78
CA VAL A 493 -36.31 -3.94 -0.73
C VAL A 493 -37.73 -3.88 -1.30
N LYS A 494 -38.54 -4.93 -1.05
CA LYS A 494 -39.96 -4.93 -1.47
C LYS A 494 -40.70 -3.76 -0.81
N GLY A 495 -41.32 -2.90 -1.62
CA GLY A 495 -42.09 -1.74 -1.15
C GLY A 495 -41.29 -0.44 -1.03
N ALA A 496 -39.97 -0.43 -1.33
CA ALA A 496 -39.23 0.81 -1.49
C ALA A 496 -39.77 1.57 -2.72
N THR A 497 -40.54 2.63 -2.47
CA THR A 497 -41.04 3.53 -3.51
C THR A 497 -39.83 4.10 -4.24
N LYS A 498 -39.79 4.00 -5.58
CA LYS A 498 -38.74 4.64 -6.39
C LYS A 498 -38.69 6.12 -6.03
N SER A 499 -37.70 6.54 -5.22
CA SER A 499 -37.29 7.93 -5.19
C SER A 499 -36.98 8.29 -6.64
N LYS A 500 -37.69 9.29 -7.18
CA LYS A 500 -37.63 9.66 -8.59
C LYS A 500 -36.16 9.75 -8.99
N LYS A 501 -35.69 8.85 -9.86
CA LYS A 501 -34.41 8.99 -10.55
C LYS A 501 -34.41 10.40 -11.13
N ALA A 502 -33.68 11.33 -10.51
CA ALA A 502 -33.29 12.54 -11.20
C ALA A 502 -32.51 12.06 -12.42
N SER A 503 -33.10 12.25 -13.60
CA SER A 503 -32.49 11.96 -14.88
C SER A 503 -31.15 12.70 -14.94
N THR A 504 -30.06 12.01 -14.65
CA THR A 504 -28.70 12.52 -14.81
C THR A 504 -28.28 12.49 -16.29
N ARG A 505 -29.19 12.86 -17.20
CA ARG A 505 -28.89 13.00 -18.64
C ARG A 505 -28.47 14.42 -19.04
N THR A 506 -28.47 15.39 -18.13
CA THR A 506 -28.22 16.81 -18.50
C THR A 506 -26.96 17.45 -17.91
N LEU A 507 -26.04 16.68 -17.32
CA LEU A 507 -24.73 17.22 -16.85
C LEU A 507 -23.50 16.66 -17.58
N HIS A 508 -23.70 15.83 -18.61
CA HIS A 508 -22.60 15.29 -19.42
C HIS A 508 -22.14 16.25 -20.53
N ALA A 509 -22.93 17.27 -20.88
CA ALA A 509 -22.59 18.18 -21.98
C ALA A 509 -21.61 19.29 -21.56
N SER A 510 -21.56 19.70 -20.29
CA SER A 510 -20.74 20.87 -19.89
C SER A 510 -19.29 20.53 -19.51
N ILE A 511 -19.00 19.27 -19.12
CA ILE A 511 -17.64 18.85 -18.74
C ILE A 511 -16.84 18.37 -19.97
N VAL A 512 -17.52 17.86 -21.00
CA VAL A 512 -16.88 17.44 -22.25
C VAL A 512 -16.33 18.64 -23.04
N THR A 513 -16.96 19.82 -22.94
CA THR A 513 -16.49 21.04 -23.63
C THR A 513 -15.20 21.61 -23.05
N LEU A 514 -14.90 21.38 -21.77
CA LEU A 514 -13.64 21.78 -21.12
C LEU A 514 -12.50 20.75 -21.31
N GLY A 515 -12.83 19.48 -21.58
CA GLY A 515 -11.85 18.43 -21.87
C GLY A 515 -11.36 18.41 -23.31
N ILE A 516 -12.18 18.83 -24.27
CA ILE A 516 -11.84 18.80 -25.71
C ILE A 516 -11.04 20.04 -26.13
N SER A 517 -11.18 21.17 -25.45
CA SER A 517 -10.40 22.39 -25.71
C SER A 517 -8.93 22.30 -25.27
N GLY A 518 -8.57 21.34 -24.40
CA GLY A 518 -7.17 21.04 -24.04
C GLY A 518 -6.45 20.08 -25.00
N ILE A 519 -7.18 19.36 -25.86
CA ILE A 519 -6.60 18.34 -26.76
C ILE A 519 -6.42 18.88 -28.19
N LEU A 520 -7.14 19.94 -28.59
CA LEU A 520 -7.01 20.55 -29.92
C LEU A 520 -5.96 21.66 -30.05
N ILE A 521 -5.28 22.05 -28.96
CA ILE A 521 -4.20 23.07 -29.01
C ILE A 521 -2.82 22.45 -29.35
N ASN A 522 -2.73 21.12 -29.52
CA ASN A 522 -1.45 20.46 -29.79
C ASN A 522 -1.13 20.24 -31.29
N ARG A 523 -1.87 20.90 -32.20
CA ARG A 523 -1.59 20.87 -33.65
C ARG A 523 -1.91 22.20 -34.32
N ALA A 524 -1.18 23.26 -33.99
CA ALA A 524 -0.89 24.34 -34.96
C ALA A 524 0.17 25.32 -34.41
N ASN A 525 1.17 25.57 -35.26
CA ASN A 525 1.98 26.79 -35.34
C ASN A 525 3.27 26.93 -34.48
N PRO A 526 4.46 26.63 -35.04
CA PRO A 526 5.77 26.81 -34.38
C PRO A 526 6.21 28.28 -34.17
N LEU A 527 5.48 29.25 -34.70
CA LEU A 527 5.87 30.67 -34.69
C LEU A 527 5.54 31.42 -33.38
N TRP A 528 4.77 30.82 -32.48
CA TRP A 528 4.36 31.47 -31.23
C TRP A 528 5.47 31.47 -30.16
N TRP A 529 6.33 30.45 -30.14
CA TRP A 529 7.43 30.32 -29.17
C TRP A 529 8.57 31.34 -29.36
N CYS A 530 8.78 31.86 -30.57
CA CYS A 530 9.80 32.89 -30.83
C CYS A 530 9.42 34.29 -30.32
N ASN A 531 8.12 34.60 -30.21
CA ASN A 531 7.67 35.92 -29.72
C ASN A 531 7.62 36.02 -28.19
N VAL A 532 7.43 34.89 -27.49
CA VAL A 532 7.42 34.84 -26.01
C VAL A 532 8.84 35.01 -25.44
N GLN A 533 9.88 34.50 -26.11
CA GLN A 533 11.28 34.74 -25.69
C GLN A 533 11.74 36.19 -25.94
N LYS A 534 11.15 36.90 -26.90
CA LYS A 534 11.48 38.31 -27.19
C LYS A 534 10.88 39.27 -26.15
N GLN A 535 9.70 38.97 -25.60
CA GLN A 535 9.09 39.78 -24.53
C GLN A 535 9.71 39.55 -23.14
N ILE A 536 10.26 38.36 -22.87
CA ILE A 536 10.93 38.08 -21.58
C ILE A 536 12.30 38.78 -21.47
N ARG A 537 12.94 39.16 -22.58
CA ARG A 537 14.20 39.95 -22.58
C ARG A 537 14.00 41.45 -22.35
N LEU A 538 12.79 41.99 -22.51
CA LEU A 538 12.49 43.42 -22.29
C LEU A 538 12.00 43.74 -20.86
N LEU A 539 11.86 42.73 -20.00
CA LEU A 539 11.50 42.89 -18.57
C LEU A 539 12.70 42.68 -17.62
N ARG A 540 13.93 42.76 -18.15
CA ARG A 540 15.19 42.66 -17.38
C ARG A 540 16.20 43.77 -17.75
N ALA A 541 15.71 44.95 -18.15
CA ALA A 541 16.49 46.17 -18.25
C ALA A 541 15.85 47.25 -17.39
#